data_AF-A0A6S7GPH9-F1
#
_entry.id   AF-A0A6S7GPH9-F1
#
_cell.length_a   1.000
_cell.length_b   1.000
_cell.length_c   1.000
_cell.angle_alpha   90.00
_cell.angle_beta   90.00
_cell.angle_gamma   90.00
#
_symmetry.space_group_name_H-M   'P 1'
#
loop_
_entity.id
_entity.type
_entity.pdbx_description
1 polymer ?
#
loop_
_entity_poly.entity_id
_entity_poly.type
_entity_poly.pdbx_seq_one_letter_code
_entity_poly.pdbx_strand_id
1 'polypeptide(L)'
;MDDAAPAFYHSLPQYLKNELIRLEKRAISIINPGKKYSATGEILNIKPIEEHHNFLCKNLFDNVTKDSNNKLYDLLPQKHNWQHDLRNGHEFDIPHLNTN
;
A
#
# COMPACT_ATOMS: atom_id res chain seq x y z
N MET A 1 -7.62 -6.92 13.21
CA MET A 1 -6.18 -7.01 13.54
C MET A 1 -5.50 -7.40 12.25
N ASP A 2 -5.24 -6.42 11.40
CA ASP A 2 -4.61 -6.61 10.08
C ASP A 2 -3.16 -6.08 10.12
N ASP A 3 -2.53 -6.12 11.29
CA ASP A 3 -1.31 -5.37 11.58
C ASP A 3 -0.11 -5.85 10.75
N ALA A 4 -0.14 -7.09 10.25
CA ALA A 4 0.88 -7.68 9.39
C ALA A 4 0.49 -7.76 7.90
N ALA A 5 -0.77 -7.47 7.55
CA ALA A 5 -1.26 -7.61 6.18
C ALA A 5 -0.51 -6.73 5.15
N PRO A 6 -0.13 -5.47 5.47
CA PRO A 6 0.72 -4.64 4.63
C PRO A 6 2.05 -5.28 4.23
N ALA A 7 2.76 -5.83 5.23
CA ALA A 7 4.08 -6.41 5.06
C ALA A 7 4.01 -7.72 4.26
N PHE A 8 3.02 -8.56 4.55
CA PHE A 8 2.80 -9.80 3.81
C PHE A 8 2.45 -9.54 2.35
N TYR A 9 1.47 -8.68 2.06
CA TYR A 9 1.05 -8.41 0.69
C TYR A 9 2.20 -7.87 -0.18
N HIS A 10 3.02 -6.96 0.35
CA HIS A 10 4.14 -6.39 -0.41
C HIS A 10 5.25 -7.40 -0.68
N SER A 11 5.46 -8.37 0.23
CA SER A 11 6.43 -9.45 0.05
C SER A 11 6.06 -10.45 -1.06
N LEU A 12 4.79 -10.47 -1.49
CA LEU A 12 4.35 -11.41 -2.53
C LEU A 12 4.95 -11.05 -3.89
N PRO A 13 5.45 -12.05 -4.65
CA PRO A 13 5.75 -11.90 -6.06
C PRO A 13 4.53 -11.40 -6.85
N GLN A 14 4.77 -10.65 -7.93
CA GLN A 14 3.71 -10.04 -8.74
C GLN A 14 2.69 -11.06 -9.25
N TYR A 15 3.12 -12.28 -9.59
CA TYR A 15 2.20 -13.32 -10.06
C TYR A 15 1.18 -13.74 -8.98
N LEU A 16 1.56 -13.81 -7.70
CA LEU A 16 0.63 -14.12 -6.61
C LEU A 16 -0.33 -12.97 -6.33
N LYS A 17 0.14 -11.72 -6.42
CA LYS A 17 -0.73 -10.54 -6.34
C LYS A 17 -1.79 -10.56 -7.43
N ASN A 18 -1.40 -10.89 -8.67
CA ASN A 18 -2.33 -11.01 -9.79
C ASN A 18 -3.35 -12.14 -9.57
N GLU A 19 -2.92 -13.28 -9.00
CA GLU A 19 -3.83 -14.38 -8.65
C GLU A 19 -4.86 -13.95 -7.58
N LEU A 20 -4.45 -13.20 -6.55
CA LEU A 20 -5.37 -12.65 -5.56
C LEU A 20 -6.44 -11.75 -6.19
N ILE A 21 -6.03 -10.83 -7.06
CA ILE A 21 -6.95 -9.94 -7.79
C ILE A 21 -7.89 -10.75 -8.69
N ARG A 22 -7.39 -11.84 -9.32
CA ARG A 22 -8.22 -12.72 -10.16
C ARG A 22 -9.27 -13.46 -9.33
N LEU A 23 -8.91 -13.95 -8.14
CA LEU A 23 -9.82 -14.61 -7.22
C LEU A 23 -10.90 -13.64 -6.72
N GLU A 24 -10.51 -12.43 -6.34
CA GLU A 24 -11.44 -11.36 -5.94
C GLU A 24 -12.46 -11.06 -7.06
N LYS A 25 -11.98 -10.83 -8.30
CA LYS A 25 -12.84 -10.59 -9.46
C LYS A 25 -13.80 -11.76 -9.71
N ARG A 26 -13.31 -13.00 -9.57
CA ARG A 26 -14.14 -14.19 -9.75
C ARG A 26 -15.23 -14.30 -8.68
N ALA A 27 -14.88 -14.06 -7.41
CA ALA A 27 -15.83 -14.05 -6.31
C ALA A 27 -16.93 -13.00 -6.53
N ILE A 28 -16.53 -11.78 -6.91
CA ILE A 28 -17.45 -10.70 -7.26
C ILE A 28 -18.38 -11.09 -8.41
N SER A 29 -17.85 -11.70 -9.46
CA SER A 29 -18.66 -12.14 -10.61
C SER A 29 -19.70 -13.20 -10.24
N ILE A 30 -19.44 -14.02 -9.22
CA ILE A 30 -20.38 -15.03 -8.73
C ILE A 30 -21.45 -14.36 -7.86
N ILE A 31 -21.05 -13.45 -6.96
CA ILE A 31 -21.95 -12.77 -6.04
C ILE A 31 -22.86 -11.78 -6.77
N ASN A 32 -22.33 -11.06 -7.76
CA ASN A 32 -23.02 -9.98 -8.46
C ASN A 32 -22.87 -10.12 -9.99
N PRO A 33 -23.57 -11.09 -10.60
CA PRO A 33 -23.44 -11.38 -12.02
C PRO A 33 -23.89 -10.20 -12.89
N GLY A 34 -23.16 -9.95 -13.98
CA GLY A 34 -23.48 -8.91 -14.96
C GLY A 34 -23.14 -7.47 -14.54
N LYS A 35 -22.58 -7.26 -13.34
CA LYS A 35 -22.07 -5.95 -12.92
C LYS A 35 -20.58 -5.80 -13.23
N LYS A 36 -20.17 -4.58 -13.58
CA LYS A 36 -18.77 -4.25 -13.80
C LYS A 36 -18.03 -4.22 -12.47
N TYR A 37 -16.81 -4.73 -12.44
CA TYR A 37 -15.94 -4.74 -11.25
C TYR A 37 -15.85 -3.36 -10.58
N SER A 38 -15.67 -2.29 -11.36
CA SER A 38 -15.60 -0.91 -10.87
C SER A 38 -16.86 -0.45 -10.12
N ALA A 39 -18.04 -0.89 -10.54
CA ALA A 39 -19.30 -0.55 -9.88
C ALA A 39 -19.59 -1.44 -8.67
N THR A 40 -18.85 -2.54 -8.51
CA THR A 40 -19.16 -3.55 -7.50
C THR A 40 -18.62 -3.15 -6.13
N GLY A 41 -17.52 -2.39 -6.07
CA GLY A 41 -17.00 -1.86 -4.82
C GLY A 41 -18.01 -0.95 -4.11
N GLU A 42 -18.72 -0.11 -4.86
CA GLU A 42 -19.79 0.76 -4.34
C GLU A 42 -21.02 -0.05 -3.92
N ILE A 43 -21.45 -1.01 -4.75
CA ILE A 43 -22.66 -1.81 -4.50
C ILE A 43 -22.50 -2.72 -3.29
N LEU A 44 -21.32 -3.34 -3.13
CA LEU A 44 -21.05 -4.26 -2.02
C LEU A 44 -20.43 -3.53 -0.81
N ASN A 45 -20.12 -2.24 -0.93
CA ASN A 45 -19.36 -1.47 0.05
C ASN A 45 -18.02 -2.16 0.43
N ILE A 46 -17.38 -2.81 -0.54
CA ILE A 46 -16.11 -3.52 -0.38
C ILE A 46 -15.03 -2.71 -1.10
N LYS A 47 -13.93 -2.44 -0.40
CA LYS A 47 -12.74 -1.88 -1.04
C LYS A 47 -11.97 -2.98 -1.77
N PRO A 48 -11.56 -2.76 -3.02
CA PRO A 48 -10.66 -3.67 -3.72
C PRO A 48 -9.43 -4.04 -2.88
N ILE A 49 -8.96 -5.29 -2.98
CA ILE A 49 -7.84 -5.79 -2.16
C ILE A 49 -6.61 -4.90 -2.27
N GLU A 50 -6.28 -4.47 -3.49
CA GLU A 50 -5.13 -3.62 -3.78
C GLU A 50 -5.26 -2.24 -3.13
N GLU A 51 -6.43 -1.60 -3.24
CA GLU A 51 -6.70 -0.30 -2.65
C GLU A 51 -6.68 -0.37 -1.12
N HIS A 52 -7.27 -1.42 -0.57
CA HIS A 52 -7.28 -1.66 0.87
C HIS A 52 -5.85 -1.85 1.42
N HIS A 53 -5.02 -2.66 0.78
CA HIS A 53 -3.64 -2.85 1.21
C HIS A 53 -2.80 -1.57 1.06
N ASN A 54 -2.98 -0.80 -0.02
CA ASN A 54 -2.31 0.49 -0.17
C ASN A 54 -2.70 1.46 0.94
N PHE A 55 -3.99 1.51 1.29
CA PHE A 55 -4.48 2.30 2.41
C PHE A 55 -3.83 1.88 3.74
N LEU A 56 -3.77 0.57 4.02
CA LEU A 56 -3.13 0.08 5.24
C LEU A 56 -1.63 0.39 5.29
N CYS A 57 -0.92 0.24 4.18
CA CYS A 57 0.51 0.56 4.09
C CYS A 57 0.76 2.05 4.35
N LYS A 58 -0.01 2.92 3.69
CA LYS A 58 0.10 4.36 3.89
C LYS A 58 -0.21 4.76 5.32
N ASN A 59 -1.30 4.23 5.88
CA ASN A 59 -1.68 4.51 7.27
C ASN A 59 -0.60 4.05 8.26
N LEU A 60 -0.02 2.86 8.06
CA LEU A 60 1.07 2.36 8.89
C LEU A 60 2.30 3.28 8.80
N PHE A 61 2.70 3.66 7.59
CA PHE A 61 3.83 4.57 7.37
C PHE A 61 3.60 5.94 8.03
N ASP A 62 2.41 6.53 7.85
CA ASP A 62 2.04 7.82 8.45
C ASP A 62 2.04 7.75 9.99
N ASN A 63 1.59 6.64 10.57
CA ASN A 63 1.57 6.45 12.03
C ASN A 63 2.98 6.28 12.60
N VAL A 64 3.84 5.50 11.93
CA VAL A 64 5.25 5.34 12.33
C VAL A 64 5.99 6.67 12.19
N THR A 65 5.74 7.44 11.14
CA THR A 65 6.40 8.74 10.92
C THR A 65 6.05 9.79 11.98
N LYS A 66 4.82 9.74 12.51
CA LYS A 66 4.34 10.68 13.54
C LYS A 66 4.79 10.33 14.95
N ASP A 67 5.11 9.07 15.23
CA ASP A 67 5.45 8.59 16.57
C ASP A 67 6.91 8.13 16.64
N SER A 68 7.78 8.99 17.20
CA SER A 68 9.20 8.68 17.38
C SER A 68 9.48 7.61 18.42
N ASN A 69 8.49 7.22 19.24
CA ASN A 69 8.62 6.10 20.18
C ASN A 69 8.17 4.76 19.56
N ASN A 70 7.74 4.76 18.30
CA ASN A 70 7.32 3.55 17.62
C ASN A 70 8.52 2.61 17.38
N LYS A 71 8.34 1.31 17.61
CA LYS A 71 9.39 0.29 17.41
C LYS A 71 9.89 0.20 15.96
N LEU A 72 9.09 0.66 15.00
CA LEU A 72 9.44 0.67 13.58
C LEU A 72 10.05 2.02 13.13
N TYR A 73 10.13 3.02 14.02
CA TYR A 73 10.65 4.34 13.66
C TYR A 73 12.09 4.27 13.15
N ASP A 74 12.91 3.43 13.77
CA ASP A 74 14.31 3.22 13.40
C ASP A 74 14.48 2.53 12.03
N LEU A 75 13.41 1.96 11.46
CA LEU A 75 13.39 1.37 10.12
C LEU A 75 13.00 2.38 9.03
N LEU A 76 12.60 3.59 9.40
CA LEU A 76 12.32 4.64 8.42
C LEU A 76 13.61 5.03 7.70
N PRO A 77 13.52 5.47 6.42
CA PRO A 77 14.67 6.03 5.75
C PRO A 77 15.20 7.25 6.52
N GLN A 78 16.48 7.57 6.31
CA GLN A 78 17.05 8.77 6.91
C GLN A 78 16.28 10.01 6.42
N LYS A 79 15.96 10.91 7.35
CA LYS A 79 15.34 12.20 6.99
C LYS A 79 16.35 13.05 6.23
N HIS A 80 15.89 13.63 5.12
CA HIS A 80 16.74 14.47 4.31
C HIS A 80 16.92 15.84 4.96
N ASN A 81 18.17 16.25 5.19
CA ASN A 81 18.50 17.56 5.73
C ASN A 81 18.81 18.53 4.59
N TRP A 82 17.77 19.22 4.09
CA TRP A 82 17.94 20.23 3.06
C TRP A 82 18.74 21.42 3.60
N GLN A 83 19.82 21.78 2.90
CA GLN A 83 20.57 23.01 3.19
C GLN A 83 19.95 24.26 2.53
N HIS A 84 18.96 24.06 1.65
CA HIS A 84 18.31 25.10 0.86
C HIS A 84 16.88 24.67 0.49
N ASP A 85 15.98 25.62 0.34
CA ASP A 85 14.58 25.35 -0.01
C ASP A 85 14.47 24.90 -1.47
N LEU A 86 14.26 23.61 -1.67
CA LEU A 86 13.96 23.04 -2.99
C LEU A 86 12.47 23.14 -3.31
N ARG A 87 12.17 23.39 -4.60
CA ARG A 87 10.79 23.36 -5.11
C ARG A 87 10.09 22.02 -4.91
N ASN A 88 10.85 20.92 -4.97
CA ASN A 88 10.39 19.55 -4.74
C ASN A 88 11.28 18.86 -3.70
N GLY A 89 11.26 19.35 -2.46
CA GLY A 89 11.97 18.72 -1.36
C GLY A 89 11.29 17.41 -0.94
N HIS A 90 12.08 16.34 -0.81
CA HIS A 90 11.64 15.07 -0.22
C HIS A 90 11.92 15.06 1.28
N GLU A 91 11.01 14.53 2.09
CA GLU A 91 11.20 14.42 3.55
C GLU A 91 12.25 13.36 3.92
N PHE A 92 12.38 12.34 3.08
CA PHE A 92 13.24 11.19 3.28
C PHE A 92 14.24 11.04 2.14
N ASP A 93 15.42 10.51 2.45
CA ASP A 93 16.41 10.11 1.46
C ASP A 93 15.86 8.96 0.61
N ILE A 94 15.76 9.19 -0.71
CA ILE A 94 15.30 8.19 -1.66
C ILE A 94 16.51 7.40 -2.16
N PRO A 95 16.54 6.06 -2.02
CA PRO A 95 17.64 5.27 -2.54
C PRO A 95 17.71 5.38 -4.07
N HIS A 96 18.89 5.68 -4.61
CA HIS A 96 19.13 5.67 -6.05
C HIS A 96 19.15 4.23 -6.56
N LEU A 97 18.07 3.80 -7.20
CA LEU A 97 17.99 2.50 -7.86
C LEU A 97 18.55 2.62 -9.28
N ASN A 98 19.80 2.19 -9.49
CA ASN A 98 20.34 2.04 -10.84
C ASN A 98 19.84 0.71 -11.43
N THR A 99 18.95 0.76 -12.40
CA THR A 99 18.58 -0.41 -13.21
C THR A 99 19.69 -0.63 -14.25
N ASN A 100 20.43 -1.74 -14.13
CA ASN A 100 21.40 -2.19 -15.15
C ASN A 100 20.73 -2.62 -16.45
#